data_AF-T1I4L2-F1
#
_entry.id   AF-T1I4L2-F1
#
_cell.length_a   1.000
_cell.length_b   1.000
_cell.length_c   1.000
_cell.angle_alpha   90.00
_cell.angle_beta   90.00
_cell.angle_gamma   90.00
#
_symmetry.space_group_name_H-M   'P 1'
#
loop_
_entity.id
_entity.type
_entity.pdbx_description
1 polymer ?
#
loop_
_entity_poly.entity_id
_entity_poly.type
_entity_poly.pdbx_seq_one_letter_code
_entity_poly.pdbx_strand_id
1 'polypeptide(L)'
;MNKRQDETNKRLDETNKGQEKMKEELTRDITTQISRMQEEMKNEIGKVQEEVNQVQKEMRDGKAEMEKKIDEVEQYVRRRLESAGTGHPENEGPRPVHGAGPRIKPPAYDGTSSWANYVLQFNAAASANSWTERDKVTSLIVSLRGEALDILQSIPEAHRQDFGLLTGHLERRFGDRHMQELYRTQFRTRRQQPGEALQQFSADIYRLARAAFPGVDDELLEGLAVDAFTDGLKDPELK
;
A
#
# COMPACT_ATOMS: atom_id res chain seq x y z
N MET A 1 67.08 12.40 48.84
CA MET A 1 65.62 12.40 48.54
C MET A 1 65.31 12.95 47.15
N ASN A 2 65.93 14.05 46.68
CA ASN A 2 65.66 14.64 45.35
C ASN A 2 65.82 13.74 44.12
N LYS A 3 66.85 12.89 44.06
CA LYS A 3 67.18 12.16 42.81
C LYS A 3 66.10 11.17 42.36
N ARG A 4 65.43 10.51 43.32
CA ARG A 4 64.31 9.61 43.03
C ARG A 4 63.08 10.37 42.53
N GLN A 5 62.81 11.54 43.09
CA GLN A 5 61.70 12.41 42.69
C GLN A 5 61.88 12.90 41.24
N ASP A 6 63.09 13.33 40.87
CA ASP A 6 63.42 13.78 39.52
C ASP A 6 63.30 12.65 38.47
N GLU A 7 63.73 11.43 38.82
CA GLU A 7 63.57 10.27 37.95
C GLU A 7 62.09 9.91 37.71
N THR A 8 61.25 9.98 38.74
CA THR A 8 59.79 9.79 38.58
C THR A 8 59.15 10.88 37.71
N ASN A 9 59.51 12.15 37.91
CA ASN A 9 58.98 13.26 37.10
C ASN A 9 59.37 13.12 35.62
N LYS A 10 60.61 12.72 35.35
CA LYS A 10 61.08 12.48 33.98
C LYS A 10 60.32 11.34 33.29
N ARG A 11 60.06 10.23 34.00
CA ARG A 11 59.27 9.11 33.46
C ARG A 11 57.81 9.50 33.20
N LEU A 12 57.23 10.36 34.05
CA LEU A 12 55.88 10.87 33.86
C LEU A 12 55.80 11.74 32.60
N ASP A 13 56.78 12.61 32.39
CA ASP A 13 56.85 13.49 31.22
C ASP A 13 57.04 12.71 29.91
N GLU A 14 57.91 11.69 29.91
CA GLU A 14 58.08 10.77 28.79
C GLU A 14 56.78 9.99 28.47
N THR A 15 56.06 9.56 29.50
CA THR A 15 54.77 8.84 29.35
C THR A 15 53.70 9.76 28.79
N ASN A 16 53.54 10.98 29.32
CA ASN A 16 52.59 11.97 28.83
C ASN A 16 52.88 12.35 27.37
N LYS A 17 54.16 12.54 27.02
CA LYS A 17 54.59 12.81 25.65
C LYS A 17 54.29 11.66 24.70
N GLY A 18 54.43 10.41 25.17
CA GLY A 18 54.04 9.22 24.42
C GLY A 18 52.53 9.15 24.20
N GLN A 19 51.74 9.45 25.23
CA GLN A 19 50.27 9.48 25.14
C GLN A 19 49.77 10.57 24.20
N GLU A 20 50.35 11.78 24.22
CA GLU A 20 49.95 12.84 23.30
C GLU A 20 50.28 12.51 21.84
N LYS A 21 51.46 11.95 21.57
CA LYS A 21 51.78 11.46 20.21
C LYS A 21 50.77 10.41 19.73
N MET A 22 50.41 9.47 20.60
CA MET A 22 49.44 8.42 20.26
C MET A 22 48.04 8.99 20.03
N LYS A 23 47.62 10.01 20.79
CA LYS A 23 46.35 10.73 20.55
C LYS A 23 46.37 11.51 19.25
N GLU A 24 47.46 12.19 18.94
CA GLU A 24 47.63 12.95 17.69
C GLU A 24 47.54 12.00 16.48
N GLU A 25 48.22 10.85 16.54
CA GLU A 25 48.19 9.83 15.49
C GLU A 25 46.80 9.23 15.32
N LEU A 26 46.15 8.82 16.42
CA LEU A 26 44.78 8.30 16.39
C LEU A 26 43.78 9.33 15.85
N THR A 27 43.91 10.59 16.26
CA THR A 27 43.05 11.68 15.76
C THR A 27 43.25 11.89 14.27
N ARG A 28 44.49 11.81 13.78
CA ARG A 28 44.82 11.94 12.36
C ARG A 28 44.23 10.79 11.54
N ASP A 29 44.32 9.57 12.03
CA ASP A 29 43.77 8.39 11.37
C ASP A 29 42.24 8.46 11.29
N ILE A 30 41.56 8.77 12.40
CA ILE A 30 40.11 8.94 12.43
C ILE A 30 39.68 10.05 11.47
N THR A 31 40.39 11.19 11.45
CA THR A 31 40.08 12.31 10.55
C THR A 31 40.23 11.91 9.09
N THR A 32 41.26 11.12 8.77
CA THR A 32 41.51 10.63 7.41
C THR A 32 40.42 9.64 6.98
N GLN A 33 40.02 8.75 7.88
CA GLN A 33 38.96 7.77 7.61
C GLN A 33 37.60 8.45 7.42
N ILE A 34 37.25 9.43 8.26
CA ILE A 34 36.02 10.22 8.11
C ILE A 34 36.00 10.94 6.77
N SER A 35 37.11 11.58 6.39
CA SER A 35 37.22 12.28 5.10
C SER A 35 37.01 11.32 3.92
N ARG A 36 37.58 10.11 3.99
CA ARG A 36 37.39 9.08 2.96
C ARG A 36 35.92 8.64 2.86
N MET A 37 35.29 8.32 4.00
CA MET A 37 33.89 7.92 4.05
C MET A 37 32.95 9.02 3.53
N GLN A 38 33.25 10.29 3.85
CA GLN A 38 32.47 11.42 3.34
C GLN A 38 32.55 11.56 1.82
N GLU A 39 33.72 11.33 1.24
CA GLU A 39 33.91 11.39 -0.22
C GLU A 39 33.23 10.20 -0.93
N GLU A 40 33.34 9.00 -0.37
CA GLU A 40 32.62 7.81 -0.88
C GLU A 40 31.11 8.02 -0.87
N MET A 41 30.55 8.47 0.26
CA MET A 41 29.13 8.75 0.39
C MET A 41 28.67 9.84 -0.59
N LYS A 42 29.47 10.89 -0.80
CA LYS A 42 29.16 11.96 -1.76
C LYS A 42 29.13 11.44 -3.20
N ASN A 43 30.05 10.55 -3.56
CA ASN A 43 30.09 9.92 -4.87
C ASN A 43 28.89 9.00 -5.10
N GLU A 44 28.48 8.22 -4.09
CA GLU A 44 27.28 7.37 -4.18
C GLU A 44 26.00 8.20 -4.31
N ILE A 45 25.85 9.27 -3.53
CA ILE A 45 24.73 10.22 -3.65
C ILE A 45 24.68 10.81 -5.07
N GLY A 46 25.84 11.14 -5.66
CA GLY A 46 25.92 11.62 -7.03
C GLY A 46 25.36 10.62 -8.05
N LYS A 47 25.73 9.34 -7.94
CA LYS A 47 25.23 8.28 -8.82
C LYS A 47 23.72 8.09 -8.69
N VAL A 48 23.22 8.01 -7.46
CA VAL A 48 21.78 7.87 -7.19
C VAL A 48 21.00 9.06 -7.76
N GLN A 49 21.54 10.28 -7.62
CA GLN A 49 20.88 11.47 -8.18
C GLN A 49 20.81 11.42 -9.71
N GLU A 50 21.83 10.88 -10.38
CA GLU A 50 21.87 10.71 -11.82
C GLU A 50 20.85 9.67 -12.31
N GLU A 51 20.76 8.52 -11.63
CA GLU A 51 19.74 7.49 -11.90
C GLU A 51 18.32 8.03 -11.68
N VAL A 52 18.08 8.78 -10.59
CA VAL A 52 16.78 9.42 -10.34
C VAL A 52 16.41 10.38 -11.44
N ASN A 53 17.36 11.20 -11.92
CA ASN A 53 17.11 12.13 -13.02
C ASN A 53 16.78 11.39 -14.33
N GLN A 54 17.45 10.27 -14.60
CA GLN A 54 17.16 9.44 -15.77
C GLN A 54 15.75 8.84 -15.69
N VAL A 55 15.37 8.22 -14.56
CA VAL A 55 14.03 7.64 -14.36
C VAL A 55 12.94 8.71 -14.49
N GLN A 56 13.17 9.91 -13.94
CA GLN A 56 12.23 11.03 -14.09
C GLN A 56 12.05 11.45 -15.54
N LYS A 57 13.11 11.42 -16.35
CA LYS A 57 13.04 11.72 -17.78
C LYS A 57 12.24 10.64 -18.52
N GLU A 58 12.54 9.37 -18.28
CA GLU A 58 11.81 8.24 -18.90
C GLU A 58 10.32 8.27 -18.56
N MET A 59 9.96 8.56 -17.31
CA MET A 59 8.56 8.75 -16.92
C MET A 59 7.89 9.91 -17.64
N ARG A 60 8.59 11.04 -17.83
CA ARG A 60 8.05 12.20 -18.56
C ARG A 60 7.81 11.87 -20.03
N ASP A 61 8.77 11.21 -20.66
CA ASP A 61 8.69 10.82 -22.05
C ASP A 61 7.57 9.77 -22.26
N GLY A 62 7.47 8.79 -21.37
CA GLY A 62 6.38 7.80 -21.37
C GLY A 62 5.00 8.42 -21.13
N LYS A 63 4.89 9.42 -20.26
CA LYS A 63 3.64 10.18 -20.06
C LYS A 63 3.23 10.90 -21.35
N ALA A 64 4.16 11.58 -22.02
CA ALA A 64 3.88 12.29 -23.27
C ALA A 64 3.46 11.33 -24.40
N GLU A 65 4.04 10.13 -24.47
CA GLU A 65 3.62 9.11 -25.43
C GLU A 65 2.20 8.60 -25.12
N MET A 66 1.88 8.38 -23.84
CA MET A 66 0.54 7.95 -23.43
C MET A 66 -0.52 9.02 -23.73
N GLU A 67 -0.23 10.30 -23.49
CA GLU A 67 -1.12 11.42 -23.85
C GLU A 67 -1.42 11.43 -25.35
N LYS A 68 -0.41 11.23 -26.22
CA LYS A 68 -0.63 11.11 -27.67
C LYS A 68 -1.53 9.93 -28.06
N LYS A 69 -1.35 8.77 -27.42
CA LYS A 69 -2.20 7.58 -27.69
C LYS A 69 -3.64 7.81 -27.26
N ILE A 70 -3.85 8.52 -26.15
CA ILE A 70 -5.20 8.93 -25.70
C ILE A 70 -5.84 9.84 -26.75
N ASP A 71 -5.13 10.87 -27.22
CA ASP A 71 -5.63 11.77 -28.28
C ASP A 71 -5.98 11.02 -29.57
N GLU A 72 -5.16 10.05 -29.98
CA GLU A 72 -5.45 9.21 -31.16
C GLU A 72 -6.72 8.37 -30.99
N VAL A 73 -6.91 7.76 -29.82
CA VAL A 73 -8.12 6.99 -29.50
C VAL A 73 -9.35 7.91 -29.47
N GLU A 74 -9.25 9.08 -28.84
CA GLU A 74 -10.34 10.06 -28.81
C GLU A 74 -10.74 10.51 -30.22
N GLN A 75 -9.77 10.79 -31.09
CA GLN A 75 -10.02 11.15 -32.49
C GLN A 75 -10.65 10.01 -33.28
N TYR A 76 -10.22 8.76 -33.05
CA TYR A 76 -10.83 7.59 -33.69
C TYR A 76 -12.30 7.43 -33.30
N VAL A 77 -12.60 7.56 -31.99
CA VAL A 77 -13.98 7.49 -31.47
C VAL A 77 -14.83 8.60 -32.07
N ARG A 78 -14.33 9.84 -32.11
CA ARG A 78 -15.04 10.98 -32.71
C ARG A 78 -15.39 10.71 -34.18
N ARG A 79 -14.43 10.25 -34.98
CA ARG A 79 -14.63 9.96 -36.42
C ARG A 79 -15.64 8.83 -36.65
N ARG A 80 -15.67 7.83 -35.78
CA ARG A 80 -16.62 6.71 -35.84
C ARG A 80 -18.05 7.11 -35.45
N LEU A 81 -18.20 8.09 -34.55
CA LEU A 81 -19.49 8.67 -34.19
C LEU A 81 -20.03 9.59 -35.30
N GLU A 82 -19.16 10.36 -35.96
CA GLU A 82 -19.52 11.23 -37.09
C GLU A 82 -19.94 10.43 -38.34
N SER A 83 -19.30 9.29 -38.62
CA SER A 83 -19.66 8.44 -39.76
C SER A 83 -20.96 7.63 -39.57
N ALA A 84 -21.45 7.51 -38.32
CA ALA A 84 -22.72 6.87 -37.99
C ALA A 84 -23.93 7.84 -38.06
N GLY A 85 -23.71 9.12 -38.40
CA GLY A 85 -24.74 10.15 -38.41
C GLY A 85 -25.28 10.51 -39.79
N THR A 86 -26.33 9.82 -40.25
CA THR A 86 -27.34 10.41 -41.16
C THR A 86 -28.75 10.07 -40.66
N GLY A 87 -29.46 11.08 -40.13
CA GLY A 87 -30.90 11.04 -39.81
C GLY A 87 -31.31 11.78 -38.52
N HIS A 88 -31.52 13.11 -38.60
CA HIS A 88 -32.29 13.96 -37.64
C HIS A 88 -33.81 13.63 -37.68
N PRO A 89 -34.72 14.15 -36.80
CA PRO A 89 -34.62 15.28 -35.85
C PRO A 89 -35.25 15.02 -34.44
N GLU A 90 -35.28 16.08 -33.62
CA GLU A 90 -36.15 16.35 -32.46
C GLU A 90 -37.33 15.38 -32.23
N ASN A 91 -37.35 14.70 -31.09
CA ASN A 91 -38.60 14.28 -30.47
C ASN A 91 -38.42 14.06 -28.96
N GLU A 92 -39.16 14.83 -28.18
CA GLU A 92 -39.40 14.57 -26.76
C GLU A 92 -40.19 13.25 -26.63
N GLY A 93 -39.57 12.16 -26.18
CA GLY A 93 -40.25 10.88 -25.90
C GLY A 93 -39.31 9.68 -25.80
N PRO A 94 -39.76 8.56 -25.20
CA PRO A 94 -39.23 8.05 -23.95
C PRO A 94 -37.94 7.21 -24.11
N ARG A 95 -37.10 7.30 -23.07
CA ARG A 95 -35.79 6.63 -22.95
C ARG A 95 -35.83 5.15 -23.35
N PRO A 96 -34.75 4.59 -23.95
CA PRO A 96 -34.69 3.18 -24.31
C PRO A 96 -34.85 2.32 -23.06
N VAL A 97 -35.92 1.52 -23.03
CA VAL A 97 -36.11 0.46 -22.05
C VAL A 97 -35.06 -0.61 -22.35
N HIS A 98 -33.96 -0.59 -21.60
CA HIS A 98 -32.90 -1.60 -21.68
C HIS A 98 -33.48 -3.00 -21.43
N GLY A 99 -33.07 -3.93 -22.30
CA GLY A 99 -33.51 -5.31 -22.35
C GLY A 99 -33.43 -6.05 -21.00
N ALA A 100 -34.42 -6.91 -20.81
CA ALA A 100 -34.66 -7.74 -19.64
C ALA A 100 -33.69 -8.94 -19.56
N GLY A 101 -32.40 -8.67 -19.37
CA GLY A 101 -31.46 -9.63 -18.79
C GLY A 101 -31.42 -9.49 -17.25
N PRO A 102 -31.08 -10.54 -16.49
CA PRO A 102 -30.89 -10.42 -15.05
C PRO A 102 -29.78 -9.39 -14.75
N ARG A 103 -30.13 -8.25 -14.16
CA ARG A 103 -29.15 -7.24 -13.74
C ARG A 103 -28.39 -7.76 -12.53
N ILE A 104 -27.07 -7.84 -12.63
CA ILE A 104 -26.21 -8.30 -11.52
C ILE A 104 -26.22 -7.23 -10.44
N LYS A 105 -26.76 -7.53 -9.26
CA LYS A 105 -26.76 -6.59 -8.14
C LYS A 105 -25.42 -6.71 -7.40
N PRO A 106 -24.78 -5.59 -7.03
CA PRO A 106 -23.62 -5.66 -6.17
C PRO A 106 -24.08 -6.13 -4.78
N PRO A 107 -23.19 -6.78 -4.01
CA PRO A 107 -23.50 -7.15 -2.63
C PRO A 107 -23.78 -5.91 -1.78
N ALA A 108 -24.44 -6.11 -0.64
CA ALA A 108 -24.53 -5.04 0.35
C ALA A 108 -23.17 -4.87 1.05
N TYR A 109 -22.81 -3.63 1.39
CA TYR A 109 -21.58 -3.33 2.11
C TYR A 109 -21.89 -2.63 3.42
N ASP A 110 -21.52 -3.26 4.53
CA ASP A 110 -21.76 -2.76 5.89
C ASP A 110 -20.50 -2.20 6.58
N GLY A 111 -19.34 -2.29 5.93
CA GLY A 111 -18.04 -1.87 6.48
C GLY A 111 -17.25 -2.96 7.18
N THR A 112 -17.78 -4.20 7.28
CA THR A 112 -17.12 -5.32 7.98
C THR A 112 -16.27 -6.20 7.07
N SER A 113 -16.68 -6.30 5.80
CA SER A 113 -15.95 -7.06 4.77
C SER A 113 -14.80 -6.23 4.20
N SER A 114 -13.77 -6.86 3.63
CA SER A 114 -12.68 -6.11 2.98
C SER A 114 -13.22 -5.20 1.88
N TRP A 115 -12.89 -3.91 1.99
CA TRP A 115 -13.28 -2.89 1.03
C TRP A 115 -12.73 -3.19 -0.37
N ALA A 116 -11.48 -3.66 -0.48
CA ALA A 116 -10.88 -4.04 -1.76
C ALA A 116 -11.65 -5.17 -2.48
N ASN A 117 -12.06 -6.20 -1.74
CA ASN A 117 -12.88 -7.29 -2.29
C ASN A 117 -14.26 -6.80 -2.72
N TYR A 118 -14.86 -5.90 -1.95
CA TYR A 118 -16.13 -5.30 -2.29
C TYR A 118 -16.04 -4.47 -3.58
N VAL A 119 -15.03 -3.60 -3.71
CA VAL A 119 -14.80 -2.79 -4.92
C VAL A 119 -14.59 -3.68 -6.15
N LEU A 120 -13.86 -4.79 -6.02
CA LEU A 120 -13.67 -5.75 -7.10
C LEU A 120 -15.00 -6.33 -7.60
N GLN A 121 -15.84 -6.82 -6.67
CA GLN A 121 -17.16 -7.37 -7.00
C GLN A 121 -18.11 -6.31 -7.56
N PHE A 122 -18.08 -5.10 -7.00
CA PHE A 122 -18.87 -3.97 -7.45
C PHE A 122 -18.50 -3.57 -8.89
N ASN A 123 -17.20 -3.47 -9.20
CA ASN A 123 -16.73 -3.15 -10.54
C ASN A 123 -17.09 -4.24 -11.55
N ALA A 124 -17.02 -5.51 -11.17
CA ALA A 124 -17.48 -6.61 -12.02
C ALA A 124 -18.98 -6.51 -12.35
N ALA A 125 -19.82 -6.19 -11.35
CA ALA A 125 -21.25 -5.96 -11.55
C ALA A 125 -21.52 -4.70 -12.42
N ALA A 126 -20.75 -3.63 -12.21
CA ALA A 126 -20.86 -2.40 -12.99
C ALA A 126 -20.52 -2.62 -14.47
N SER A 127 -19.45 -3.34 -14.74
CA SER A 127 -19.04 -3.72 -16.10
C SER A 127 -20.08 -4.61 -16.78
N ALA A 128 -20.58 -5.63 -16.08
CA ALA A 128 -21.59 -6.55 -16.63
C ALA A 128 -22.91 -5.84 -16.96
N ASN A 129 -23.28 -4.82 -16.17
CA ASN A 129 -24.50 -4.04 -16.39
C ASN A 129 -24.30 -2.79 -17.26
N SER A 130 -23.08 -2.53 -17.75
CA SER A 130 -22.73 -1.30 -18.50
C SER A 130 -23.14 -0.01 -17.76
N TRP A 131 -22.89 0.05 -16.45
CA TRP A 131 -23.25 1.22 -15.64
C TRP A 131 -22.48 2.47 -16.05
N THR A 132 -23.20 3.59 -16.17
CA THR A 132 -22.60 4.92 -16.24
C THR A 132 -22.00 5.31 -14.89
N GLU A 133 -21.15 6.34 -14.85
CA GLU A 133 -20.61 6.86 -13.58
C GLU A 133 -21.72 7.27 -12.59
N ARG A 134 -22.83 7.83 -13.11
CA ARG A 134 -24.01 8.16 -12.30
C ARG A 134 -24.69 6.92 -11.73
N ASP A 135 -24.78 5.84 -12.51
CA ASP A 135 -25.35 4.57 -12.05
C ASP A 135 -24.45 3.91 -11.00
N LYS A 136 -23.13 3.98 -11.17
CA LYS A 136 -22.16 3.52 -10.16
C LYS A 136 -22.33 4.25 -8.84
N VAL A 137 -22.37 5.58 -8.85
CA VAL A 137 -22.61 6.38 -7.64
C VAL A 137 -23.92 5.99 -6.95
N THR A 138 -25.01 5.94 -7.73
CA THR A 138 -26.33 5.62 -7.19
C THR A 138 -26.36 4.19 -6.62
N SER A 139 -25.81 3.23 -7.36
CA SER A 139 -25.74 1.83 -6.94
C SER A 139 -24.87 1.65 -5.71
N LEU A 140 -23.74 2.36 -5.62
CA LEU A 140 -22.86 2.37 -4.45
C LEU A 140 -23.60 2.90 -3.22
N ILE A 141 -24.25 4.06 -3.32
CA ILE A 141 -25.03 4.62 -2.19
C ILE A 141 -26.13 3.64 -1.73
N VAL A 142 -26.84 3.02 -2.67
CA VAL A 142 -27.96 2.10 -2.37
C VAL A 142 -27.49 0.73 -1.85
N SER A 143 -26.22 0.37 -2.03
CA SER A 143 -25.64 -0.88 -1.50
C SER A 143 -25.03 -0.72 -0.11
N LEU A 144 -24.76 0.50 0.35
CA LEU A 144 -24.22 0.77 1.69
C LEU A 144 -25.24 0.49 2.80
N ARG A 145 -24.79 -0.13 3.89
CA ARG A 145 -25.56 -0.48 5.09
C ARG A 145 -24.74 -0.15 6.34
N GLY A 146 -25.40 -0.09 7.49
CA GLY A 146 -24.72 0.06 8.79
C GLY A 146 -23.74 1.24 8.84
N GLU A 147 -22.56 1.03 9.41
CA GLU A 147 -21.54 2.06 9.57
C GLU A 147 -21.07 2.65 8.22
N ALA A 148 -21.06 1.82 7.17
CA ALA A 148 -20.73 2.26 5.82
C ALA A 148 -21.80 3.17 5.19
N LEU A 149 -23.04 3.11 5.66
CA LEU A 149 -24.07 4.08 5.30
C LEU A 149 -23.93 5.38 6.11
N ASP A 150 -23.61 5.28 7.40
CA ASP A 150 -23.48 6.43 8.30
C ASP A 150 -22.39 7.40 7.85
N ILE A 151 -21.30 6.90 7.25
CA ILE A 151 -20.23 7.76 6.73
C ILE A 151 -20.75 8.76 5.67
N LEU A 152 -21.83 8.43 4.94
CA LEU A 152 -22.37 9.34 3.93
C LEU A 152 -22.73 10.69 4.54
N GLN A 153 -23.17 10.74 5.79
CA GLN A 153 -23.51 11.99 6.49
C GLN A 153 -22.30 12.92 6.64
N SER A 154 -21.10 12.36 6.77
CA SER A 154 -19.85 13.11 6.91
C SER A 154 -19.25 13.60 5.59
N ILE A 155 -19.69 13.05 4.46
CA ILE A 155 -19.18 13.37 3.12
C ILE A 155 -19.97 14.55 2.54
N PRO A 156 -19.33 15.61 2.01
CA PRO A 156 -20.02 16.71 1.33
C PRO A 156 -20.85 16.23 0.13
N GLU A 157 -22.02 16.82 -0.11
CA GLU A 157 -22.92 16.39 -1.19
C GLU A 157 -22.27 16.44 -2.59
N ALA A 158 -21.43 17.45 -2.84
CA ALA A 158 -20.66 17.56 -4.08
C ALA A 158 -19.75 16.34 -4.31
N HIS A 159 -19.18 15.76 -3.26
CA HIS A 159 -18.33 14.57 -3.35
C HIS A 159 -19.16 13.28 -3.46
N ARG A 160 -20.43 13.28 -3.03
CA ARG A 160 -21.33 12.13 -3.17
C ARG A 160 -21.81 11.91 -4.61
N GLN A 161 -21.62 12.89 -5.49
CA GLN A 161 -21.98 12.80 -6.91
C GLN A 161 -20.83 12.31 -7.80
N ASP A 162 -19.61 12.25 -7.26
CA ASP A 162 -18.42 11.79 -7.95
C ASP A 162 -18.00 10.41 -7.42
N PHE A 163 -17.89 9.43 -8.32
CA PHE A 163 -17.56 8.06 -7.94
C PHE A 163 -16.17 7.94 -7.31
N GLY A 164 -15.18 8.67 -7.83
CA GLY A 164 -13.81 8.63 -7.34
C GLY A 164 -13.69 9.26 -5.95
N LEU A 165 -14.34 10.39 -5.72
CA LEU A 165 -14.34 11.04 -4.41
C LEU A 165 -15.09 10.22 -3.37
N LEU A 166 -16.26 9.68 -3.71
CA LEU A 166 -17.05 8.82 -2.82
C LEU A 166 -16.30 7.56 -2.41
N THR A 167 -15.70 6.86 -3.38
CA THR A 167 -14.87 5.67 -3.11
C THR A 167 -13.63 6.02 -2.30
N GLY A 168 -12.98 7.16 -2.56
CA GLY A 168 -11.84 7.64 -1.78
C GLY A 168 -12.17 7.93 -0.31
N HIS A 169 -13.36 8.43 -0.01
CA HIS A 169 -13.82 8.60 1.38
C HIS A 169 -14.06 7.25 2.07
N LEU A 170 -14.65 6.29 1.37
CA LEU A 170 -14.89 4.93 1.88
C LEU A 170 -13.58 4.17 2.09
N GLU A 171 -12.62 4.29 1.17
CA GLU A 171 -11.27 3.74 1.28
C GLU A 171 -10.54 4.28 2.51
N ARG A 172 -10.65 5.58 2.81
CA ARG A 172 -9.98 6.14 4.00
C ARG A 172 -10.53 5.59 5.31
N ARG A 173 -11.83 5.27 5.36
CA ARG A 173 -12.49 4.78 6.58
C ARG A 173 -12.42 3.27 6.73
N PHE A 174 -12.75 2.55 5.65
CA PHE A 174 -12.90 1.09 5.64
C PHE A 174 -11.87 0.38 4.78
N GLY A 175 -10.99 1.13 4.12
CA GLY A 175 -9.85 0.55 3.42
C GLY A 175 -8.97 -0.24 4.38
N ASP A 176 -8.04 -0.96 3.79
CA ASP A 176 -7.45 -2.10 4.47
C ASP A 176 -6.63 -1.72 5.70
N ARG A 177 -6.30 -0.45 5.97
CA ARG A 177 -5.48 -0.10 7.15
C ARG A 177 -6.14 -0.45 8.50
N HIS A 178 -7.40 -0.10 8.72
CA HIS A 178 -8.09 -0.45 9.98
C HIS A 178 -8.36 -1.95 10.05
N MET A 179 -8.75 -2.54 8.91
CA MET A 179 -8.99 -3.99 8.81
C MET A 179 -7.70 -4.80 8.96
N GLN A 180 -6.55 -4.33 8.46
CA GLN A 180 -5.22 -4.94 8.62
C GLN A 180 -4.83 -4.99 10.09
N GLU A 181 -5.04 -3.91 10.85
CA GLU A 181 -4.77 -3.91 12.30
C GLU A 181 -5.66 -4.92 13.05
N LEU A 182 -6.92 -5.04 12.63
CA LEU A 182 -7.85 -6.01 13.16
C LEU A 182 -7.44 -7.45 12.80
N TYR A 183 -7.06 -7.71 11.55
CA TYR A 183 -6.53 -9.01 11.10
C TYR A 183 -5.21 -9.36 11.77
N ARG A 184 -4.30 -8.40 12.00
CA ARG A 184 -3.07 -8.61 12.79
C ARG A 184 -3.39 -9.04 14.22
N THR A 185 -4.41 -8.44 14.82
CA THR A 185 -4.86 -8.80 16.17
C THR A 185 -5.48 -10.19 16.18
N GLN A 186 -6.38 -10.50 15.22
CA GLN A 186 -6.97 -11.83 15.08
C GLN A 186 -5.91 -12.90 14.83
N PHE A 187 -4.95 -12.65 13.94
CA PHE A 187 -3.84 -13.54 13.63
C PHE A 187 -3.02 -13.88 14.88
N ARG A 188 -2.60 -12.87 15.66
CA ARG A 188 -1.81 -13.09 16.90
C ARG A 188 -2.57 -13.83 17.99
N THR A 189 -3.87 -13.58 18.10
CA THR A 189 -4.71 -14.11 19.19
C THR A 189 -5.43 -15.40 18.81
N ARG A 190 -5.34 -15.83 17.54
CA ARG A 190 -5.99 -17.05 17.07
C ARG A 190 -5.43 -18.27 17.80
N ARG A 191 -6.32 -19.07 18.36
CA ARG A 191 -6.04 -20.36 18.99
C ARG A 191 -6.97 -21.41 18.42
N GLN A 192 -6.50 -22.65 18.31
CA GLN A 192 -7.31 -23.78 17.85
C GLN A 192 -8.51 -23.97 18.78
N GLN A 193 -9.71 -24.00 18.21
CA GLN A 193 -10.94 -24.20 18.99
C GLN A 193 -11.15 -25.68 19.37
N PRO A 194 -11.88 -25.97 20.46
CA PRO A 194 -12.22 -27.36 20.80
C PRO A 194 -12.99 -28.03 19.66
N GLY A 195 -12.44 -29.12 19.11
CA GLY A 195 -13.04 -29.86 17.99
C GLY A 195 -12.74 -29.29 16.59
N GLU A 196 -11.94 -28.23 16.49
CA GLU A 196 -11.50 -27.71 15.19
C GLU A 196 -10.42 -28.61 14.56
N ALA A 197 -10.64 -29.01 13.31
CA ALA A 197 -9.67 -29.80 12.56
C ALA A 197 -8.39 -28.97 12.26
N LEU A 198 -7.23 -29.62 12.32
CA LEU A 198 -5.94 -28.95 12.11
C LEU A 198 -5.86 -28.25 10.74
N GLN A 199 -6.44 -28.86 9.70
CA GLN A 199 -6.48 -28.29 8.34
C GLN A 199 -7.36 -27.04 8.26
N GLN A 200 -8.45 -26.99 9.05
CA GLN A 200 -9.31 -25.80 9.12
C GLN A 200 -8.59 -24.68 9.87
N PHE A 201 -7.92 -25.02 10.97
CA PHE A 201 -7.14 -24.07 11.74
C PHE A 201 -5.98 -23.48 10.91
N SER A 202 -5.21 -24.32 10.21
CA SER A 202 -4.11 -23.84 9.36
C SER A 202 -4.62 -22.96 8.22
N ALA A 203 -5.69 -23.37 7.52
CA ALA A 203 -6.28 -22.58 6.45
C ALA A 203 -6.73 -21.19 6.93
N ASP A 204 -7.32 -21.10 8.13
CA ASP A 204 -7.75 -19.83 8.70
C ASP A 204 -6.55 -18.96 9.15
N ILE A 205 -5.48 -19.56 9.70
CA ILE A 205 -4.22 -18.87 10.01
C ILE A 205 -3.60 -18.26 8.74
N TYR A 206 -3.49 -19.02 7.65
CA TYR A 206 -2.97 -18.49 6.37
C TYR A 206 -3.85 -17.37 5.81
N ARG A 207 -5.17 -17.54 5.88
CA ARG A 207 -6.12 -16.50 5.47
C ARG A 207 -5.93 -15.20 6.26
N LEU A 208 -5.78 -15.31 7.59
CA LEU A 208 -5.53 -14.17 8.48
C LEU A 208 -4.15 -13.54 8.22
N ALA A 209 -3.10 -14.33 7.98
CA ALA A 209 -1.77 -13.84 7.65
C ALA A 209 -1.80 -12.98 6.38
N ARG A 210 -2.41 -13.49 5.30
CA ARG A 210 -2.52 -12.79 4.02
C ARG A 210 -3.30 -11.48 4.13
N ALA A 211 -4.33 -11.45 4.97
CA ALA A 211 -5.13 -10.25 5.22
C ALA A 211 -4.44 -9.24 6.15
N ALA A 212 -3.61 -9.70 7.09
CA ALA A 212 -2.87 -8.88 8.05
C ALA A 212 -1.61 -8.23 7.46
N PHE A 213 -1.02 -8.86 6.43
CA PHE A 213 0.26 -8.49 5.83
C PHE A 213 0.22 -8.45 4.29
N PRO A 214 -0.62 -7.58 3.69
CA PRO A 214 -0.67 -7.46 2.23
C PRO A 214 0.67 -6.91 1.70
N GLY A 215 1.22 -7.57 0.68
CA GLY A 215 2.48 -7.19 0.04
C GLY A 215 3.74 -7.77 0.69
N VAL A 216 3.61 -8.59 1.73
CA VAL A 216 4.71 -9.44 2.22
C VAL A 216 4.89 -10.61 1.27
N ASP A 217 6.15 -11.00 1.03
CA ASP A 217 6.51 -12.14 0.21
C ASP A 217 5.92 -13.45 0.76
N ASP A 218 5.52 -14.35 -0.13
CA ASP A 218 4.82 -15.59 0.23
C ASP A 218 5.68 -16.50 1.15
N GLU A 219 7.01 -16.51 0.99
CA GLU A 219 7.93 -17.33 1.79
C GLU A 219 8.02 -16.82 3.24
N LEU A 220 8.05 -15.50 3.42
CA LEU A 220 8.01 -14.87 4.75
C LEU A 220 6.63 -15.01 5.39
N LEU A 221 5.56 -14.93 4.60
CA LEU A 221 4.19 -15.09 5.07
C LEU A 221 3.92 -16.52 5.55
N GLU A 222 4.48 -17.52 4.87
CA GLU A 222 4.47 -18.91 5.26
C GLU A 222 5.19 -19.13 6.60
N GLY A 223 6.38 -18.55 6.78
CA GLY A 223 7.09 -18.60 8.07
C GLY A 223 6.25 -18.03 9.23
N LEU A 224 5.66 -16.86 9.04
CA LEU A 224 4.77 -16.25 10.05
C LEU A 224 3.55 -17.14 10.36
N ALA A 225 2.95 -17.73 9.33
CA ALA A 225 1.79 -18.60 9.49
C ALA A 225 2.13 -19.88 10.26
N VAL A 226 3.30 -20.47 10.01
CA VAL A 226 3.80 -21.66 10.74
C VAL A 226 4.03 -21.34 12.22
N ASP A 227 4.68 -20.22 12.52
CA ASP A 227 4.91 -19.78 13.91
C ASP A 227 3.57 -19.58 14.65
N ALA A 228 2.64 -18.85 14.02
CA ALA A 228 1.32 -18.59 14.60
C ALA A 228 0.47 -19.86 14.75
N PHE A 229 0.59 -20.80 13.82
CA PHE A 229 -0.06 -22.10 13.90
C PHE A 229 0.47 -22.88 15.10
N THR A 230 1.80 -23.02 15.23
CA THR A 230 2.46 -23.75 16.31
C THR A 230 2.14 -23.15 17.68
N ASP A 231 2.23 -21.82 17.79
CA ASP A 231 1.88 -21.10 19.02
C ASP A 231 0.41 -21.28 19.40
N GLY A 232 -0.47 -21.35 18.40
CA GLY A 232 -1.91 -21.43 18.56
C GLY A 232 -2.49 -22.83 18.76
N LEU A 233 -1.68 -23.88 18.65
CA LEU A 233 -2.09 -25.26 18.92
C LEU A 233 -2.48 -25.45 20.38
N LYS A 234 -3.57 -26.19 20.58
CA LYS A 234 -4.14 -26.48 21.91
C LYS A 234 -3.36 -27.57 22.65
N ASP A 235 -2.70 -28.47 21.92
CA ASP A 235 -2.00 -29.62 22.46
C ASP A 235 -0.49 -29.35 22.58
N PRO A 236 0.08 -29.31 23.80
CA PRO A 236 1.51 -29.12 23.99
C PRO A 236 2.35 -30.33 23.54
N GLU A 237 1.77 -31.51 23.28
CA GLU A 237 2.50 -32.66 22.73
C GLU A 237 2.71 -32.58 21.21
N LEU A 238 2.02 -31.64 20.53
CA LEU A 238 2.15 -31.37 19.09
C LEU A 238 2.91 -30.06 18.80
N LYS A 239 3.48 -29.41 19.82
CA LYS A 239 4.32 -28.21 19.72
C LYS A 239 5.79 -28.54 19.55
#